data_AF-A0A920JDL5-F1
#
_entry.id   AF-A0A920JDL5-F1
#
_cell.length_a   1.000
_cell.length_b   1.000
_cell.length_c   1.000
_cell.angle_alpha   90.00
_cell.angle_beta   90.00
_cell.angle_gamma   90.00
#
_symmetry.space_group_name_H-M   'P 1'
#
loop_
_entity.id
_entity.type
_entity.pdbx_description
1 polymer ?
#
loop_
_entity_poly.entity_id
_entity_poly.type
_entity_poly.pdbx_seq_one_letter_code
_entity_poly.pdbx_strand_id
1 'polypeptide(L)'
;MGALLHDIAKPATKGIDNGKVHFRHHEVVGARMTKEILSKLKYPKKLISSVALLVENHLRPHTYKMGWTDSAVRRYIIDAGDVLDELNELVRCDVTTKNNEKAETIYKYLDDLEKRIKEVKEKEELKKLRPPVDGNEIMKILKIEPGPSLGKIMESLYEQRINEGEVSKEEAIKLAKEVYKKL
;
A
#
# COMPACT_ATOMS: atom_id res chain seq x y z
N MET A 1 -17.28 3.93 3.99
CA MET A 1 -17.37 2.69 3.17
C MET A 1 -16.23 1.72 3.46
N GLY A 2 -14.97 2.17 3.58
CA GLY A 2 -13.86 1.30 4.00
C GLY A 2 -14.16 0.54 5.30
N ALA A 3 -14.60 1.26 6.35
CA ALA A 3 -15.04 0.64 7.61
C ALA A 3 -16.12 -0.45 7.46
N LEU A 4 -17.06 -0.27 6.53
CA LEU A 4 -18.13 -1.25 6.30
C LEU A 4 -17.62 -2.52 5.58
N LEU A 5 -16.62 -2.39 4.72
CA LEU A 5 -16.21 -3.45 3.78
C LEU A 5 -14.85 -4.07 4.09
N HIS A 6 -14.06 -3.52 5.02
CA HIS A 6 -12.68 -3.97 5.29
C HIS A 6 -12.58 -5.48 5.58
N ASP A 7 -13.59 -6.02 6.28
CA ASP A 7 -13.67 -7.42 6.68
C ASP A 7 -14.60 -8.28 5.82
N ILE A 8 -15.13 -7.76 4.71
CA ILE A 8 -16.23 -8.39 3.96
C ILE A 8 -15.92 -9.81 3.48
N ALA A 9 -14.63 -10.13 3.27
CA ALA A 9 -14.20 -11.43 2.77
C ALA A 9 -13.84 -12.43 3.86
N LYS A 10 -13.87 -12.09 5.16
CA LYS A 10 -13.61 -13.06 6.25
C LYS A 10 -14.42 -14.35 6.10
N PRO A 11 -15.73 -14.32 5.81
CA PRO A 11 -16.48 -15.56 5.59
C PRO A 11 -15.96 -16.40 4.42
N ALA A 12 -15.57 -15.74 3.31
CA ALA A 12 -15.11 -16.40 2.09
C ALA A 12 -13.67 -16.97 2.22
N THR A 13 -12.86 -16.43 3.12
CA THR A 13 -11.47 -16.85 3.35
C THR A 13 -11.26 -17.60 4.67
N LYS A 14 -12.34 -17.98 5.33
CA LYS A 14 -12.31 -18.75 6.57
C LYS A 14 -11.67 -20.12 6.31
N GLY A 15 -10.56 -20.38 7.00
CA GLY A 15 -9.93 -21.70 7.08
C GLY A 15 -9.78 -22.17 8.52
N ILE A 16 -9.50 -23.46 8.71
CA ILE A 16 -9.27 -24.08 10.03
C ILE A 16 -8.00 -24.93 9.93
N ASP A 17 -6.98 -24.55 10.68
CA ASP A 17 -5.71 -25.28 10.81
C ASP A 17 -5.51 -25.66 12.28
N ASN A 18 -5.30 -26.95 12.58
CA ASN A 18 -5.05 -27.45 13.95
C ASN A 18 -6.09 -26.94 14.99
N GLY A 19 -7.37 -26.90 14.59
CA GLY A 19 -8.47 -26.42 15.44
C GLY A 19 -8.55 -24.89 15.61
N LYS A 20 -7.66 -24.12 14.96
CA LYS A 20 -7.68 -22.66 14.98
C LYS A 20 -8.25 -22.09 13.69
N VAL A 21 -9.22 -21.19 13.82
CA VAL A 21 -9.82 -20.46 12.69
C VAL A 21 -8.86 -19.36 12.23
N HIS A 22 -8.73 -19.18 10.91
CA HIS A 22 -7.98 -18.07 10.31
C HIS A 22 -8.72 -17.48 9.10
N PHE A 23 -8.31 -16.28 8.70
CA PHE A 23 -8.86 -15.53 7.56
C PHE A 23 -7.72 -14.99 6.71
N ARG A 24 -6.93 -15.90 6.12
CA ARG A 24 -5.71 -15.51 5.38
C ARG A 24 -6.13 -14.81 4.08
N HIS A 25 -5.44 -13.72 3.74
CA HIS A 25 -5.67 -12.96 2.49
C HIS A 25 -7.08 -12.39 2.31
N HIS A 26 -7.81 -12.17 3.40
CA HIS A 26 -9.17 -11.59 3.33
C HIS A 26 -9.14 -10.14 2.85
N GLU A 27 -8.07 -9.40 3.08
CA GLU A 27 -7.85 -8.06 2.58
C GLU A 27 -7.83 -8.04 1.03
N VAL A 28 -7.15 -9.00 0.40
CA VAL A 28 -7.04 -9.10 -1.07
C VAL A 28 -8.36 -9.53 -1.70
N VAL A 29 -8.99 -10.57 -1.14
CA VAL A 29 -10.30 -11.04 -1.62
C VAL A 29 -11.37 -9.96 -1.37
N GLY A 30 -11.31 -9.29 -0.23
CA GLY A 30 -12.22 -8.21 0.18
C GLY A 30 -12.12 -6.99 -0.74
N ALA A 31 -10.91 -6.63 -1.17
CA ALA A 31 -10.71 -5.54 -2.13
C ALA A 31 -11.35 -5.88 -3.49
N ARG A 32 -11.24 -7.12 -3.96
CA ARG A 32 -11.89 -7.59 -5.19
C ARG A 32 -13.41 -7.55 -5.07
N MET A 33 -13.96 -8.09 -3.99
CA MET A 33 -15.40 -8.04 -3.69
C MET A 33 -15.92 -6.60 -3.61
N THR A 34 -15.17 -5.71 -2.95
CA THR A 34 -15.48 -4.29 -2.83
C THR A 34 -15.59 -3.62 -4.21
N LYS A 35 -14.64 -3.88 -5.11
CA LYS A 35 -14.69 -3.35 -6.48
C LYS A 35 -15.95 -3.80 -7.21
N GLU A 36 -16.29 -5.09 -7.12
CA GLU A 36 -17.48 -5.65 -7.76
C GLU A 36 -18.79 -5.08 -7.20
N ILE A 37 -18.92 -5.03 -5.87
CA ILE A 37 -20.11 -4.52 -5.18
C ILE A 37 -20.35 -3.06 -5.54
N LEU A 38 -19.33 -2.20 -5.36
CA LEU A 38 -19.50 -0.77 -5.59
C LEU A 38 -19.68 -0.44 -7.09
N SER A 39 -19.13 -1.25 -7.99
CA SER A 39 -19.38 -1.14 -9.44
C SER A 39 -20.84 -1.45 -9.77
N LYS A 40 -21.41 -2.52 -9.20
CA LYS A 40 -22.84 -2.87 -9.38
C LYS A 40 -23.77 -1.78 -8.83
N LEU A 41 -23.37 -1.13 -7.73
CA LEU A 41 -24.06 0.01 -7.14
C LEU A 41 -23.81 1.34 -7.88
N LYS A 42 -23.05 1.32 -8.98
CA LYS A 42 -22.78 2.48 -9.85
C LYS A 42 -22.07 3.65 -9.17
N TYR A 43 -21.21 3.37 -8.19
CA TYR A 43 -20.37 4.41 -7.59
C TYR A 43 -19.29 4.94 -8.57
N PRO A 44 -18.80 6.17 -8.40
CA PRO A 44 -17.72 6.71 -9.23
C PRO A 44 -16.44 5.87 -9.15
N LYS A 45 -15.76 5.66 -10.28
CA LYS A 45 -14.53 4.84 -10.37
C LYS A 45 -13.46 5.23 -9.34
N LYS A 46 -13.24 6.54 -9.11
CA LYS A 46 -12.28 7.03 -8.12
C LYS A 46 -12.62 6.52 -6.72
N LEU A 47 -13.89 6.63 -6.31
CA LEU A 47 -14.36 6.14 -5.02
C LEU A 47 -14.17 4.62 -4.89
N ILE A 48 -14.53 3.87 -5.93
CA ILE A 48 -14.34 2.41 -5.96
C ILE A 48 -12.87 2.04 -5.71
N SER A 49 -11.96 2.69 -6.44
CA SER A 49 -10.52 2.46 -6.29
C SER A 49 -10.03 2.84 -4.89
N SER A 50 -10.42 3.99 -4.35
CA SER A 50 -10.03 4.43 -3.00
C SER A 50 -10.54 3.48 -1.91
N VAL A 51 -11.81 3.08 -1.96
CA VAL A 51 -12.37 2.16 -0.95
C VAL A 51 -11.73 0.78 -1.06
N ALA A 52 -11.52 0.26 -2.27
CA ALA A 52 -10.85 -1.01 -2.43
C ALA A 52 -9.40 -0.98 -1.91
N LEU A 53 -8.69 0.13 -2.08
CA LEU A 53 -7.34 0.30 -1.57
C LEU A 53 -7.29 0.35 -0.04
N LEU A 54 -8.27 1.00 0.59
CA LEU A 54 -8.45 0.95 2.05
C LEU A 54 -8.65 -0.49 2.54
N VAL A 55 -9.56 -1.24 1.88
CA VAL A 55 -9.81 -2.65 2.22
C VAL A 55 -8.58 -3.52 1.98
N GLU A 56 -7.81 -3.29 0.93
CA GLU A 56 -6.61 -4.07 0.63
C GLU A 56 -5.50 -3.84 1.66
N ASN A 57 -5.36 -2.62 2.17
CA ASN A 57 -4.23 -2.24 3.05
C ASN A 57 -4.57 -2.21 4.54
N HIS A 58 -5.82 -2.42 4.95
CA HIS A 58 -6.26 -2.21 6.34
C HIS A 58 -5.47 -3.03 7.38
N LEU A 59 -4.92 -4.19 7.02
CA LEU A 59 -4.13 -4.99 7.96
C LEU A 59 -2.72 -4.46 8.21
N ARG A 60 -2.19 -3.61 7.32
CA ARG A 60 -0.77 -3.28 7.30
C ARG A 60 -0.30 -2.55 8.57
N PRO A 61 -1.01 -1.55 9.11
CA PRO A 61 -0.57 -0.87 10.33
C PRO A 61 -0.41 -1.81 11.54
N HIS A 62 -1.16 -2.91 11.63
CA HIS A 62 -1.01 -3.88 12.71
C HIS A 62 0.35 -4.58 12.73
N THR A 63 1.08 -4.56 11.61
CA THR A 63 2.43 -5.13 11.49
C THR A 63 3.53 -4.15 11.88
N TYR A 64 3.21 -2.88 12.14
CA TYR A 64 4.20 -1.85 12.48
C TYR A 64 5.04 -2.21 13.71
N LYS A 65 4.40 -2.81 14.72
CA LYS A 65 5.05 -3.32 15.95
C LYS A 65 6.19 -4.34 15.70
N MET A 66 6.33 -4.86 14.48
CA MET A 66 7.42 -5.75 14.07
C MET A 66 8.74 -4.98 13.81
N GLY A 67 8.77 -3.65 13.93
CA GLY A 67 9.98 -2.86 13.79
C GLY A 67 10.25 -2.44 12.35
N TRP A 68 9.34 -1.67 11.76
CA TRP A 68 9.50 -1.18 10.38
C TRP A 68 10.75 -0.31 10.20
N THR A 69 11.46 -0.48 9.09
CA THR A 69 12.55 0.42 8.65
C THR A 69 11.99 1.66 7.94
N ASP A 70 12.83 2.66 7.63
CA ASP A 70 12.41 3.82 6.83
C ASP A 70 11.88 3.37 5.45
N SER A 71 12.51 2.37 4.83
CA SER A 71 12.05 1.79 3.56
C SER A 71 10.66 1.15 3.70
N ALA A 72 10.36 0.47 4.81
CA ALA A 72 9.04 -0.07 5.06
C ALA A 72 7.98 1.03 5.23
N VAL A 73 8.33 2.13 5.92
CA VAL A 73 7.46 3.32 6.04
C VAL A 73 7.22 3.97 4.68
N ARG A 74 8.26 4.15 3.85
CA ARG A 74 8.10 4.65 2.47
C ARG A 74 7.15 3.77 1.66
N ARG A 75 7.34 2.45 1.71
CA ARG A 75 6.48 1.50 1.00
C ARG A 75 5.02 1.66 1.43
N TYR A 76 4.77 1.77 2.72
CA TYR A 76 3.42 2.01 3.23
C TYR A 76 2.82 3.31 2.72
N ILE A 77 3.57 4.42 2.72
CA ILE A 77 3.12 5.71 2.19
C ILE A 77 2.79 5.60 0.69
N ILE A 78 3.65 4.97 -0.09
CA ILE A 78 3.49 4.82 -1.55
C ILE A 78 2.28 3.96 -1.88
N ASP A 79 2.15 2.80 -1.24
CA ASP A 79 1.08 1.83 -1.50
C ASP A 79 -0.29 2.39 -1.07
N ALA A 80 -0.36 3.10 0.06
CA ALA A 80 -1.59 3.74 0.51
C ALA A 80 -1.95 4.98 -0.33
N GLY A 81 -0.95 5.69 -0.86
CA GLY A 81 -1.14 6.83 -1.74
C GLY A 81 -2.06 7.90 -1.12
N ASP A 82 -3.10 8.27 -1.86
CA ASP A 82 -4.01 9.36 -1.47
C ASP A 82 -4.92 9.00 -0.27
N VAL A 83 -5.04 7.72 0.10
CA VAL A 83 -5.93 7.27 1.21
C VAL A 83 -5.18 6.98 2.50
N LEU A 84 -3.91 7.37 2.61
CA LEU A 84 -3.04 7.07 3.74
C LEU A 84 -3.62 7.54 5.09
N ASP A 85 -4.17 8.75 5.11
CA ASP A 85 -4.70 9.32 6.35
C ASP A 85 -6.00 8.60 6.75
N GLU A 86 -6.91 8.34 5.79
CA GLU A 86 -8.12 7.55 6.04
C GLU A 86 -7.82 6.10 6.41
N LEU A 87 -6.70 5.53 5.94
CA LEU A 87 -6.26 4.18 6.28
C LEU A 87 -5.83 4.09 7.74
N ASN A 88 -5.03 5.06 8.21
CA ASN A 88 -4.62 5.12 9.62
C ASN A 88 -5.84 5.30 10.53
N GLU A 89 -6.76 6.18 10.14
CA GLU A 89 -8.00 6.42 10.90
C GLU A 89 -8.91 5.19 10.92
N LEU A 90 -9.03 4.48 9.80
CA LEU A 90 -9.78 3.22 9.72
C LEU A 90 -9.27 2.20 10.74
N VAL A 91 -7.95 2.01 10.82
CA VAL A 91 -7.36 1.05 11.77
C VAL A 91 -7.51 1.52 13.21
N ARG A 92 -7.37 2.83 13.46
CA ARG A 92 -7.62 3.41 14.79
C ARG A 92 -9.06 3.15 15.26
N CYS A 93 -10.04 3.32 14.38
CA CYS A 93 -11.45 3.03 14.66
C CYS A 93 -11.75 1.54 14.87
N ASP A 94 -10.95 0.64 14.29
CA ASP A 94 -11.15 -0.82 14.40
C ASP A 94 -10.62 -1.41 15.74
N VAL A 95 -10.00 -0.59 16.59
CA VAL A 95 -9.57 -1.01 17.92
C VAL A 95 -10.78 -1.21 18.83
N THR A 96 -11.36 -2.41 18.80
CA THR A 96 -12.59 -2.77 19.53
C THR A 96 -12.34 -3.55 20.83
N THR A 97 -11.09 -3.71 21.25
CA THR A 97 -10.73 -4.47 22.47
C THR A 97 -11.26 -3.80 23.75
N LYS A 98 -11.85 -4.60 24.65
CA LYS A 98 -12.25 -4.16 26.00
C LYS A 98 -11.09 -4.08 27.01
N ASN A 99 -9.92 -4.59 26.65
CA ASN A 99 -8.72 -4.50 27.49
C ASN A 99 -8.02 -3.15 27.22
N ASN A 100 -8.07 -2.27 28.22
CA ASN A 100 -7.53 -0.91 28.14
C ASN A 100 -6.02 -0.87 27.91
N GLU A 101 -5.24 -1.73 28.58
CA GLU A 101 -3.78 -1.77 28.40
C GLU A 101 -3.39 -2.17 26.98
N LYS A 102 -4.12 -3.13 26.39
CA LYS A 102 -3.93 -3.54 24.99
C LYS A 102 -4.32 -2.42 24.03
N ALA A 103 -5.44 -1.73 24.28
CA ALA A 103 -5.87 -0.60 23.46
C ALA A 103 -4.81 0.52 23.48
N GLU A 104 -4.35 0.91 24.67
CA GLU A 104 -3.33 1.94 24.86
C GLU A 104 -2.02 1.59 24.14
N THR A 105 -1.60 0.32 24.22
CA THR A 105 -0.44 -0.18 23.48
C THR A 105 -0.61 -0.04 21.96
N ILE A 106 -1.79 -0.40 21.43
CA ILE A 106 -2.08 -0.27 19.99
C ILE A 106 -2.07 1.21 19.58
N TYR A 107 -2.69 2.10 20.36
CA TYR A 107 -2.70 3.53 20.06
C TYR A 107 -1.31 4.13 20.07
N LYS A 108 -0.44 3.77 21.03
CA LYS A 108 0.97 4.19 21.04
C LYS A 108 1.70 3.81 19.76
N TYR A 109 1.47 2.59 19.24
CA TYR A 109 2.07 2.17 17.96
C TYR A 109 1.52 2.95 16.76
N LEU A 110 0.22 3.25 16.74
CA LEU A 110 -0.38 4.05 15.67
C LEU A 110 0.14 5.50 15.69
N ASP A 111 0.23 6.11 16.88
CA ASP A 111 0.77 7.46 17.07
C ASP A 111 2.24 7.54 16.63
N ASP A 112 3.04 6.54 16.98
CA ASP A 112 4.45 6.45 16.57
C ASP A 112 4.60 6.23 15.05
N LEU A 113 3.74 5.40 14.44
CA LEU A 113 3.69 5.23 12.99
C LEU A 113 3.37 6.55 12.28
N GLU A 114 2.35 7.30 12.74
CA GLU A 114 1.99 8.59 12.18
C GLU A 114 3.11 9.62 12.32
N LYS A 115 3.82 9.62 13.45
CA LYS A 115 5.01 10.46 13.66
C LYS A 115 6.10 10.11 12.65
N ARG A 116 6.43 8.83 12.48
CA ARG A 116 7.45 8.42 11.51
C ARG A 116 7.07 8.69 10.06
N ILE A 117 5.79 8.58 9.73
CA ILE A 117 5.28 8.99 8.42
C ILE A 117 5.58 10.48 8.19
N LYS A 118 5.33 11.35 9.18
CA LYS A 118 5.66 12.78 9.09
C LYS A 118 7.16 12.99 8.92
N GLU A 119 8.00 12.35 9.74
CA GLU A 119 9.45 12.47 9.63
C GLU A 119 9.99 12.04 8.25
N VAL A 120 9.47 10.94 7.68
CA VAL A 120 9.85 10.48 6.34
C VAL A 120 9.36 11.46 5.26
N LYS A 121 8.12 11.97 5.38
CA LYS A 121 7.56 12.98 4.46
C LYS A 121 8.26 14.34 4.54
N GLU A 122 8.84 14.70 5.68
CA GLU A 122 9.59 15.94 5.86
C GLU A 122 11.03 15.80 5.32
N LYS A 123 11.66 14.66 5.56
CA LYS A 123 12.98 14.34 4.98
C LYS A 123 12.92 14.24 3.46
N GLU A 124 11.82 13.75 2.91
CA GLU A 124 11.62 13.52 1.49
C GLU A 124 10.36 14.24 1.03
N GLU A 125 10.49 15.35 0.29
CA GLU A 125 9.32 16.03 -0.30
C GLU A 125 8.38 15.00 -0.95
N LEU A 126 7.11 14.92 -0.54
CA LEU A 126 6.13 13.90 -0.94
C LEU A 126 6.10 13.57 -2.45
N LYS A 127 6.33 14.56 -3.33
CA LYS A 127 6.42 14.37 -4.79
C LYS A 127 7.57 13.48 -5.22
N LYS A 128 8.60 13.37 -4.38
CA LYS A 128 9.80 12.59 -4.62
C LYS A 128 9.62 11.12 -4.27
N LEU A 129 8.66 10.71 -3.43
CA LEU A 129 8.48 9.28 -3.10
C LEU A 129 8.04 8.39 -4.28
N ARG A 130 7.74 8.98 -5.45
CA ARG A 130 7.56 8.24 -6.71
C ARG A 130 8.87 8.20 -7.50
N PRO A 131 9.06 7.21 -8.38
CA PRO A 131 10.17 7.25 -9.32
C PRO A 131 10.26 8.60 -10.06
N PRO A 132 11.47 9.12 -10.32
CA PRO A 132 11.66 10.41 -10.98
C PRO A 132 11.30 10.40 -12.48
N VAL A 133 10.88 9.25 -13.00
CA VAL A 133 10.42 9.03 -14.37
C VAL A 133 9.13 8.21 -14.35
N ASP A 134 8.19 8.56 -15.22
CA ASP A 134 6.94 7.83 -15.38
C ASP A 134 7.00 6.81 -16.52
N GLY A 135 5.95 5.98 -16.65
CA GLY A 135 5.88 4.96 -17.69
C GLY A 135 5.89 5.53 -19.12
N ASN A 136 5.35 6.74 -19.33
CA ASN A 136 5.33 7.37 -20.65
C ASN A 136 6.74 7.79 -21.07
N GLU A 137 7.53 8.33 -20.15
CA GLU A 137 8.93 8.64 -20.38
C GLU A 137 9.74 7.40 -20.70
N ILE A 138 9.56 6.32 -19.92
CA ILE A 138 10.25 5.05 -20.16
C ILE A 138 9.91 4.46 -21.54
N MET A 139 8.63 4.48 -21.93
CA MET A 139 8.20 4.05 -23.26
C MET A 139 8.90 4.84 -24.37
N LYS A 140 9.01 6.18 -24.23
CA LYS A 140 9.70 7.03 -25.20
C LYS A 140 11.21 6.76 -25.26
N ILE A 141 11.86 6.59 -24.11
CA ILE A 141 13.33 6.39 -24.02
C ILE A 141 13.73 5.01 -24.57
N LEU A 142 12.98 3.97 -24.20
CA LEU A 142 13.29 2.58 -24.56
C LEU A 142 12.61 2.14 -25.86
N LYS A 143 11.70 2.95 -26.42
CA LYS A 143 10.89 2.64 -27.61
C LYS A 143 10.12 1.34 -27.46
N ILE A 144 9.44 1.19 -26.32
CA ILE A 144 8.61 0.03 -26.00
C ILE A 144 7.14 0.44 -25.93
N GLU A 145 6.26 -0.49 -26.30
CA GLU A 145 4.81 -0.38 -26.15
C GLU A 145 4.39 -0.74 -24.72
N PRO A 146 3.19 -0.31 -24.26
CA PRO A 146 2.67 -0.72 -22.96
C PRO A 146 2.51 -2.25 -22.89
N GLY A 147 3.06 -2.85 -21.84
CA GLY A 147 3.02 -4.30 -21.68
C GLY A 147 3.78 -4.81 -20.44
N PRO A 148 3.92 -6.14 -20.30
CA PRO A 148 4.57 -6.76 -19.13
C PRO A 148 5.99 -6.26 -18.88
N SER A 149 6.75 -5.97 -19.94
CA SER A 149 8.11 -5.45 -19.83
C SER A 149 8.16 -4.08 -19.18
N LEU A 150 7.26 -3.16 -19.56
CA LEU A 150 7.13 -1.86 -18.91
C LEU A 150 6.76 -2.02 -17.43
N GLY A 151 5.86 -2.96 -17.11
CA GLY A 151 5.48 -3.27 -15.73
C GLY A 151 6.69 -3.65 -14.86
N LYS A 152 7.52 -4.60 -15.33
CA LYS A 152 8.74 -5.02 -14.61
C LYS A 152 9.77 -3.89 -14.43
N ILE A 153 9.89 -3.02 -15.43
CA ILE A 153 10.76 -1.84 -15.33
C ILE A 153 10.24 -0.88 -14.27
N MET A 154 8.95 -0.53 -14.32
CA MET A 154 8.35 0.36 -13.34
C MET A 154 8.45 -0.22 -11.92
N GLU A 155 8.18 -1.52 -11.75
CA GLU A 155 8.36 -2.22 -10.47
C GLU A 155 9.79 -2.07 -9.93
N SER A 156 10.80 -2.25 -10.78
CA SER A 156 12.20 -2.08 -10.38
C SER A 156 12.52 -0.64 -9.96
N LEU A 157 11.95 0.36 -10.64
CA LEU A 157 12.11 1.77 -10.28
C LEU A 157 11.42 2.10 -8.95
N TYR A 158 10.25 1.51 -8.68
CA TYR A 158 9.58 1.63 -7.39
C TYR A 158 10.40 0.99 -6.27
N GLU A 159 10.93 -0.21 -6.49
CA GLU A 159 11.81 -0.90 -5.55
C GLU A 159 13.04 -0.07 -5.23
N GLN A 160 13.69 0.52 -6.24
CA GLN A 160 14.82 1.41 -6.05
C GLN A 160 14.45 2.59 -5.14
N ARG A 161 13.35 3.28 -5.45
CA ARG A 161 12.89 4.43 -4.67
C ARG A 161 12.60 4.07 -3.21
N ILE A 162 12.00 2.90 -2.98
CA ILE A 162 11.71 2.45 -1.62
C ILE A 162 12.98 2.14 -0.84
N ASN A 163 13.96 1.50 -1.47
CA ASN A 163 15.16 1.03 -0.80
C ASN A 163 16.19 2.15 -0.60
N GLU A 164 16.40 2.97 -1.63
CA GLU A 164 17.45 4.00 -1.68
C GLU A 164 16.95 5.38 -1.29
N GLY A 165 15.63 5.62 -1.26
CA GLY A 165 15.08 6.95 -1.02
C GLY A 165 15.24 7.85 -2.25
N GLU A 166 15.80 9.05 -2.09
CA GLU A 166 15.95 9.98 -3.22
C GLU A 166 16.99 9.55 -4.25
N VAL A 167 16.53 9.36 -5.50
CA VAL A 167 17.36 8.97 -6.64
C VAL A 167 17.21 9.97 -7.78
N SER A 168 18.29 10.22 -8.50
CA SER A 168 18.29 11.11 -9.65
C SER A 168 17.55 10.50 -10.85
N LYS A 169 17.14 11.37 -11.78
CA LYS A 169 16.48 10.94 -13.02
C LYS A 169 17.42 10.08 -13.87
N GLU A 170 18.70 10.43 -13.89
CA GLU A 170 19.75 9.72 -14.63
C GLU A 170 19.95 8.30 -14.11
N GLU A 171 20.00 8.12 -12.78
CA GLU A 171 20.11 6.82 -12.12
C GLU A 171 18.90 5.93 -12.41
N ALA A 172 17.68 6.49 -12.32
CA ALA A 172 16.46 5.77 -12.64
C ALA A 172 16.45 5.31 -14.12
N ILE A 173 16.85 6.17 -15.05
CA ILE A 173 16.93 5.81 -16.48
C ILE A 173 17.99 4.71 -16.71
N LYS A 174 19.12 4.77 -15.98
CA LYS A 174 20.15 3.73 -16.04
C LYS A 174 19.60 2.39 -15.58
N LEU A 175 18.92 2.34 -14.43
CA LEU A 175 18.29 1.13 -13.92
C LEU A 175 17.25 0.58 -14.92
N ALA A 176 16.40 1.46 -15.48
CA ALA A 176 15.40 1.04 -16.46
C ALA A 176 16.03 0.36 -17.70
N LYS A 177 17.14 0.89 -18.21
CA LYS A 177 17.89 0.29 -19.32
C LYS A 177 18.52 -1.05 -18.93
N GLU A 178 19.05 -1.17 -17.72
CA GLU A 178 19.66 -2.41 -17.23
C GLU A 178 18.62 -3.52 -17.04
N VAL A 179 17.46 -3.19 -16.48
CA VAL A 179 16.34 -4.13 -16.33
C VAL A 179 15.86 -4.57 -17.71
N TYR A 180 15.64 -3.63 -18.63
CA TYR A 180 15.18 -3.94 -19.98
C TYR A 180 16.11 -4.90 -20.73
N LYS A 181 17.43 -4.74 -20.60
CA LYS A 181 18.42 -5.66 -21.21
C LYS A 181 18.36 -7.09 -20.68
N LYS A 182 17.77 -7.29 -19.50
CA LYS A 182 17.63 -8.61 -18.85
C LYS A 182 16.28 -9.27 -19.13
N LEU A 183 15.36 -8.57 -19.82
CA LEU A 183 14.05 -9.09 -20.23
C LEU A 183 14.12 -9.77 -21.60
#